data_AF-A0A7C3XPJ8-F1
#
_entry.id   AF-A0A7C3XPJ8-F1
#
_cell.length_a   1.000
_cell.length_b   1.000
_cell.length_c   1.000
_cell.angle_alpha   90.00
_cell.angle_beta   90.00
_cell.angle_gamma   90.00
#
_symmetry.space_group_name_H-M   'P 1'
#
loop_
_entity.id
_entity.type
_entity.pdbx_description
1 polymer ?
#
loop_
_entity_poly.entity_id
_entity_poly.type
_entity_poly.pdbx_seq_one_letter_code
_entity_poly.pdbx_strand_id
1 'polypeptide(L)'
;VFLLWNNKIISSILVLIISVITDFIDGFLARLLKQKTKIGVLLDPLADKVLVISTLVVLMIKNYLPWWFFSIIAVREVLVAAGWIITYQHTLQSFPKPRFLGKISIALEMITLIIVILNVYLRYEIISNIINEMFFLTSIFAAGSLVDYIGYARKIFLK
;
A
#
# COMPACT_ATOMS: atom_id res chain seq x y z
N VAL A 1 5.17 9.22 -8.63
CA VAL A 1 5.27 8.39 -9.86
C VAL A 1 5.99 9.11 -11.01
N PHE A 2 5.46 10.20 -11.58
CA PHE A 2 6.07 10.89 -12.73
C PHE A 2 7.53 11.33 -12.50
N LEU A 3 7.85 11.85 -11.31
CA LEU A 3 9.22 12.27 -10.97
C LEU A 3 10.19 11.08 -10.84
N LEU A 4 9.72 9.95 -10.29
CA LEU A 4 10.49 8.70 -10.23
C LEU A 4 10.76 8.16 -11.64
N TRP A 5 9.76 8.22 -12.53
CA TRP A 5 9.92 7.80 -13.93
C TRP A 5 11.04 8.56 -14.65
N ASN A 6 11.12 9.87 -14.40
CA ASN A 6 12.13 10.77 -14.97
C ASN A 6 13.45 10.80 -14.16
N ASN A 7 13.68 9.85 -13.25
CA ASN A 7 14.87 9.77 -12.39
C ASN A 7 15.15 11.04 -11.54
N LYS A 8 14.14 11.90 -11.30
CA LYS A 8 14.27 13.10 -10.46
C LYS A 8 14.01 12.74 -8.99
N ILE A 9 14.95 12.01 -8.38
CA ILE A 9 14.74 11.40 -7.06
C ILE A 9 14.55 12.44 -5.95
N ILE A 10 15.39 13.48 -5.90
CA ILE A 10 15.29 14.54 -4.87
C ILE A 10 13.94 15.26 -4.95
N SER A 11 13.51 15.64 -6.16
CA SER A 11 12.20 16.26 -6.36
C SER A 11 11.05 15.32 -5.97
N SER A 12 11.21 14.02 -6.22
CA SER A 12 10.20 13.03 -5.82
C SER A 12 10.06 12.93 -4.31
N ILE A 13 11.16 12.99 -3.56
CA ILE A 13 11.16 12.97 -2.09
C ILE A 13 10.48 14.24 -1.55
N LEU A 14 10.82 15.41 -2.09
CA LEU A 14 10.19 16.67 -1.67
C LEU A 14 8.68 16.67 -1.87
N VAL A 15 8.21 16.24 -3.05
CA VAL A 15 6.77 16.13 -3.33
C VAL A 15 6.11 15.12 -2.40
N LEU A 16 6.78 14.00 -2.08
CA LEU A 16 6.25 12.99 -1.17
C LEU A 16 6.10 13.54 0.26
N ILE A 17 7.09 14.28 0.76
CA ILE A 17 7.03 14.95 2.06
C ILE A 17 5.89 15.97 2.09
N ILE A 18 5.78 16.82 1.07
CA ILE A 18 4.71 17.81 0.97
C ILE A 18 3.34 17.11 0.97
N SER A 19 3.19 16.04 0.19
CA SER A 19 1.93 15.26 0.13
C SER A 19 1.53 14.71 1.49
N VAL A 20 2.46 14.12 2.24
CA VAL A 20 2.19 13.58 3.59
C VAL A 20 1.73 14.68 4.54
N ILE A 21 2.32 15.88 4.46
CA ILE A 21 1.91 17.04 5.27
C ILE A 21 0.51 17.50 4.87
N THR A 22 0.21 17.58 3.57
CA THR A 22 -1.10 17.99 3.06
C THR A 22 -2.19 17.01 3.47
N ASP A 23 -1.98 15.70 3.34
CA ASP A 23 -2.95 14.67 3.74
C ASP A 23 -3.22 14.72 5.26
N PHE A 24 -2.20 15.01 6.06
CA PHE A 24 -2.37 15.18 7.50
C PHE A 24 -3.25 16.40 7.83
N ILE A 25 -3.06 17.50 7.11
CA ILE A 25 -3.85 18.73 7.26
C ILE A 25 -5.29 18.50 6.81
N ASP A 26 -5.52 17.88 5.66
CA ASP A 26 -6.86 17.59 5.14
C ASP A 26 -7.60 16.60 6.04
N GLY A 27 -6.90 15.56 6.52
CA GLY A 27 -7.44 14.61 7.49
C GLY A 27 -7.74 15.22 8.87
N PHE A 28 -7.02 16.28 9.26
CA PHE A 28 -7.30 17.05 10.47
C PHE A 28 -8.53 17.95 10.29
N LEU A 29 -8.59 18.70 9.18
CA LEU A 29 -9.73 19.56 8.81
C LEU A 29 -11.02 18.77 8.65
N ALA A 30 -10.99 17.60 8.00
CA ALA A 30 -12.16 16.74 7.83
C ALA A 30 -12.74 16.24 9.17
N ARG A 31 -11.87 16.01 10.18
CA ARG A 31 -12.28 15.66 11.54
C ARG A 31 -12.88 16.86 12.28
N LEU A 32 -12.28 18.03 12.12
CA LEU A 32 -12.73 19.27 12.76
C LEU A 32 -14.08 19.74 12.21
N LEU A 33 -14.28 19.63 10.90
CA LEU A 33 -15.47 20.09 10.19
C LEU A 33 -16.60 19.05 10.15
N LYS A 34 -16.38 17.82 10.66
CA LYS A 34 -17.32 16.68 10.60
C LYS A 34 -17.80 16.34 9.18
N GLN A 35 -17.11 16.79 8.14
CA GLN A 35 -17.47 16.57 6.74
C GLN A 35 -16.92 15.24 6.22
N LYS A 36 -17.34 14.11 6.81
CA LYS A 36 -17.08 12.79 6.25
C LYS A 36 -18.20 12.39 5.29
N THR A 37 -17.94 12.46 4.00
CA THR A 37 -18.87 11.96 2.98
C THR A 37 -18.68 10.44 2.77
N LYS A 38 -19.75 9.71 2.45
CA LYS A 38 -19.66 8.27 2.15
C LYS A 38 -18.74 7.98 0.96
N ILE A 39 -18.71 8.90 -0.01
CA ILE A 39 -17.88 8.81 -1.21
C ILE A 39 -16.40 9.07 -0.87
N GLY A 40 -16.09 10.10 -0.07
CA GLY A 40 -14.71 10.39 0.34
C GLY A 40 -14.07 9.24 1.13
N VAL A 41 -14.84 8.61 2.03
CA VAL A 41 -14.37 7.44 2.79
C VAL A 41 -14.00 6.24 1.90
N LEU A 42 -14.58 6.16 0.70
CA LEU A 42 -14.26 5.12 -0.29
C LEU A 42 -13.13 5.55 -1.24
N LEU A 43 -13.08 6.82 -1.61
CA LEU A 43 -12.07 7.36 -2.52
C LEU A 43 -10.67 7.39 -1.89
N ASP A 44 -10.56 7.74 -0.60
CA ASP A 44 -9.24 7.85 0.06
C ASP A 44 -8.45 6.51 -0.02
N PRO A 45 -8.99 5.35 0.40
CA PRO A 45 -8.26 4.08 0.32
C PRO A 45 -8.00 3.61 -1.13
N LEU A 46 -8.82 4.04 -2.10
CA LEU A 46 -8.60 3.73 -3.51
C LEU A 46 -7.43 4.52 -4.08
N ALA A 47 -7.35 5.83 -3.77
CA ALA A 47 -6.24 6.68 -4.17
C ALA A 47 -4.91 6.16 -3.61
N ASP A 48 -4.90 5.77 -2.33
CA ASP A 48 -3.73 5.16 -1.67
C ASP A 48 -3.24 3.91 -2.41
N LYS A 49 -4.15 2.99 -2.75
CA LYS A 49 -3.83 1.76 -3.49
C LYS A 49 -3.29 2.06 -4.89
N VAL A 50 -3.88 3.01 -5.61
CA VAL A 50 -3.40 3.41 -6.94
C VAL A 50 -1.98 3.96 -6.85
N LEU A 51 -1.69 4.78 -5.84
CA LEU A 51 -0.36 5.35 -5.63
C LEU A 51 0.69 4.27 -5.32
N VAL A 52 0.36 3.31 -4.46
CA VAL A 52 1.27 2.20 -4.12
C VAL A 52 1.52 1.30 -5.33
N ILE A 53 0.46 0.84 -6.01
CA ILE A 53 0.58 -0.03 -7.20
C ILE A 53 1.36 0.66 -8.32
N SER A 54 1.07 1.93 -8.60
CA SER A 54 1.79 2.68 -9.64
C SER A 54 3.27 2.87 -9.28
N THR A 55 3.60 3.06 -8.01
CA THR A 55 4.99 3.12 -7.54
C THR A 55 5.70 1.79 -7.71
N LEU A 56 5.06 0.68 -7.34
CA LEU A 56 5.56 -0.68 -7.56
C LEU A 56 5.82 -0.96 -9.05
N VAL A 57 4.90 -0.58 -9.93
CA VAL A 57 5.05 -0.76 -11.39
C VAL A 57 6.27 0.00 -11.91
N VAL A 58 6.45 1.27 -11.53
CA VAL A 58 7.61 2.06 -11.99
C VAL A 58 8.92 1.46 -11.51
N LEU A 59 9.00 1.07 -10.23
CA LEU A 59 10.22 0.49 -9.66
C LEU A 59 10.55 -0.88 -10.27
N MET A 60 9.53 -1.68 -10.60
CA MET A 60 9.69 -2.96 -11.28
C MET A 60 10.17 -2.78 -12.73
N ILE A 61 9.58 -1.86 -13.50
CA ILE A 61 10.03 -1.56 -14.88
C ILE A 61 11.48 -1.04 -14.89
N LYS A 62 11.88 -0.30 -13.87
CA LYS A 62 13.26 0.20 -13.71
C LYS A 62 14.22 -0.84 -13.15
N ASN A 63 13.79 -2.09 -12.96
CA ASN A 63 14.56 -3.20 -12.38
C ASN A 63 15.08 -2.96 -10.96
N TYR A 64 14.42 -2.12 -10.18
CA TYR A 64 14.73 -1.89 -8.76
C TYR A 64 13.99 -2.85 -7.82
N LEU A 65 13.01 -3.59 -8.34
CA LEU A 65 12.27 -4.62 -7.63
C LEU A 65 12.35 -5.92 -8.42
N PRO A 66 12.49 -7.07 -7.75
CA PRO A 66 12.34 -8.34 -8.43
C PRO A 66 10.88 -8.58 -8.82
N TRP A 67 10.68 -9.20 -9.99
CA TRP A 67 9.35 -9.45 -10.56
C TRP A 67 8.45 -10.30 -9.66
N TRP A 68 9.04 -11.24 -8.91
CA TRP A 68 8.30 -12.10 -7.97
C TRP A 68 7.72 -11.30 -6.80
N PHE A 69 8.47 -10.33 -6.27
CA PHE A 69 8.01 -9.46 -5.18
C PHE A 69 6.84 -8.60 -5.65
N PHE A 70 7.01 -7.93 -6.80
CA PHE A 70 5.95 -7.16 -7.43
C PHE A 70 4.66 -7.98 -7.59
N SER A 71 4.78 -9.22 -8.12
CA SER A 71 3.64 -10.07 -8.40
C SER A 71 2.86 -10.46 -7.13
N ILE A 72 3.56 -10.82 -6.05
CA ILE A 72 2.94 -11.19 -4.77
C ILE A 72 2.14 -10.01 -4.20
N ILE A 73 2.77 -8.83 -4.16
CA ILE A 73 2.14 -7.63 -3.61
C ILE A 73 0.97 -7.17 -4.47
N ALA A 74 1.13 -7.11 -5.79
CA ALA A 74 0.07 -6.72 -6.72
C ALA A 74 -1.16 -7.64 -6.62
N VAL A 75 -0.95 -8.96 -6.60
CA VAL A 75 -2.03 -9.94 -6.44
C VAL A 75 -2.73 -9.75 -5.10
N ARG A 76 -1.97 -9.58 -4.01
CA ARG A 76 -2.52 -9.33 -2.68
C ARG A 76 -3.38 -8.06 -2.65
N GLU A 77 -2.90 -6.96 -3.22
CA GLU A 77 -3.62 -5.68 -3.24
C GLU A 77 -4.97 -5.77 -3.95
N VAL A 78 -4.98 -6.44 -5.11
CA VAL A 78 -6.18 -6.66 -5.92
C VAL A 78 -7.16 -7.59 -5.20
N LEU A 79 -6.71 -8.72 -4.67
CA LEU A 79 -7.59 -9.70 -4.02
C LEU A 79 -8.21 -9.16 -2.73
N VAL A 80 -7.42 -8.44 -1.91
CA VAL A 80 -7.94 -7.81 -0.69
C VAL A 80 -8.93 -6.68 -1.03
N ALA A 81 -8.64 -5.86 -2.07
CA ALA A 81 -9.56 -4.82 -2.51
C ALA A 81 -10.87 -5.41 -3.06
N ALA A 82 -10.79 -6.41 -3.94
CA ALA A 82 -11.95 -7.08 -4.50
C ALA A 82 -12.79 -7.75 -3.41
N GLY A 83 -12.16 -8.51 -2.52
CA GLY A 83 -12.86 -9.13 -1.41
C GLY A 83 -13.53 -8.12 -0.46
N TRP A 84 -12.91 -6.95 -0.26
CA TRP A 84 -13.49 -5.87 0.54
C TRP A 84 -14.76 -5.30 -0.09
N ILE A 85 -14.78 -5.12 -1.41
CA ILE A 85 -15.97 -4.69 -2.15
C ILE A 85 -17.06 -5.76 -2.09
N ILE A 86 -16.73 -7.03 -2.34
CA ILE A 86 -17.71 -8.13 -2.37
C ILE A 86 -18.34 -8.32 -0.97
N THR A 87 -17.54 -8.28 0.11
CA THR A 87 -18.06 -8.40 1.48
C THR A 87 -18.92 -7.20 1.89
N TYR A 88 -18.58 -5.99 1.45
CA TYR A 88 -19.39 -4.81 1.65
C TYR A 88 -20.76 -4.92 0.96
N GLN A 89 -20.79 -5.35 -0.31
CA GLN A 89 -22.03 -5.55 -1.06
C GLN A 89 -22.93 -6.64 -0.44
N HIS A 90 -22.34 -7.74 0.02
CA HIS A 90 -23.10 -8.87 0.57
C HIS A 90 -23.71 -8.59 1.95
N THR A 91 -23.00 -7.87 2.81
CA THR A 91 -23.43 -7.75 4.23
C THR A 91 -24.37 -6.55 4.44
N LEU A 92 -24.42 -5.58 3.52
CA LEU A 92 -25.09 -4.27 3.69
C LEU A 92 -24.73 -3.53 5.00
N GLN A 93 -23.72 -4.02 5.72
CA GLN A 93 -23.19 -3.48 6.97
C GLN A 93 -22.07 -2.49 6.68
N SER A 94 -21.79 -1.64 7.68
CA SER A 94 -20.67 -0.72 7.70
C SER A 94 -19.35 -1.44 7.39
N PHE A 95 -18.45 -0.71 6.71
CA PHE A 95 -17.20 -1.19 6.10
C PHE A 95 -16.49 -2.30 6.90
N PRO A 96 -16.03 -3.38 6.22
CA PRO A 96 -15.30 -4.49 6.86
C PRO A 96 -14.20 -3.96 7.78
N LYS A 97 -14.18 -4.43 9.05
CA LYS A 97 -13.18 -3.97 10.03
C LYS A 97 -11.76 -4.31 9.54
N PRO A 98 -10.82 -3.35 9.58
CA PRO A 98 -9.46 -3.58 9.13
C PRO A 98 -8.76 -4.62 10.00
N ARG A 99 -8.17 -5.64 9.35
CA ARG A 99 -7.46 -6.75 10.00
C ARG A 99 -6.09 -6.31 10.49
N PHE A 100 -5.66 -6.82 11.65
CA PHE A 100 -4.36 -6.48 12.24
C PHE A 100 -3.19 -6.89 11.33
N LEU A 101 -3.20 -8.12 10.80
CA LEU A 101 -2.19 -8.59 9.85
C LEU A 101 -2.17 -7.76 8.55
N GLY A 102 -3.34 -7.30 8.10
CA GLY A 102 -3.45 -6.39 6.96
C GLY A 102 -2.73 -5.07 7.18
N LYS A 103 -2.85 -4.48 8.39
CA LYS A 103 -2.16 -3.23 8.76
C LYS A 103 -0.64 -3.42 8.82
N ILE A 104 -0.16 -4.52 9.40
CA ILE A 104 1.28 -4.81 9.48
C ILE A 104 1.87 -4.98 8.08
N SER A 105 1.20 -5.74 7.22
CA SER A 105 1.64 -5.94 5.84
C SER A 105 1.79 -4.63 5.08
N ILE A 106 0.82 -3.71 5.20
CA ILE A 106 0.87 -2.40 4.52
C ILE A 106 2.01 -1.54 5.10
N ALA A 107 2.22 -1.56 6.42
CA ALA A 107 3.32 -0.83 7.04
C ALA A 107 4.69 -1.33 6.56
N LEU A 108 4.88 -2.66 6.51
CA LEU A 108 6.11 -3.27 5.99
C LEU A 108 6.33 -2.96 4.51
N GLU A 109 5.27 -2.95 3.71
CA GLU A 109 5.33 -2.58 2.30
C GLU A 109 5.78 -1.13 2.10
N MET A 110 5.19 -0.18 2.83
CA MET A 110 5.59 1.22 2.79
C MET A 110 7.06 1.40 3.19
N ILE A 111 7.50 0.75 4.28
CA ILE A 111 8.90 0.80 4.73
C ILE A 111 9.83 0.23 3.65
N THR A 112 9.47 -0.91 3.05
CA THR A 112 10.25 -1.54 1.97
C THR A 112 10.39 -0.61 0.78
N LEU A 113 9.31 0.02 0.33
CA LEU A 113 9.34 0.98 -0.78
C LEU A 113 10.23 2.18 -0.49
N ILE A 114 10.18 2.74 0.72
CA ILE A 114 11.04 3.85 1.14
C ILE A 114 12.51 3.43 1.08
N ILE A 115 12.87 2.26 1.62
CA ILE A 115 14.25 1.76 1.62
C ILE A 115 14.74 1.52 0.18
N VAL A 116 13.90 0.96 -0.70
CA VAL A 116 14.23 0.77 -2.12
C VAL A 116 14.51 2.11 -2.79
N ILE A 117 13.63 3.11 -2.63
CA ILE A 117 13.82 4.45 -3.21
C ILE A 117 15.10 5.09 -2.68
N LEU A 118 15.40 4.92 -1.39
CA LEU A 118 16.62 5.43 -0.77
C LEU A 118 17.88 4.74 -1.33
N ASN A 119 17.83 3.43 -1.56
CA ASN A 119 18.93 2.69 -2.17
C ASN A 119 19.21 3.14 -3.61
N VAL A 120 18.16 3.39 -4.39
CA VAL A 120 18.29 3.94 -5.75
C VAL A 120 19.03 5.27 -5.75
N TYR A 121 18.84 6.10 -4.71
CA TYR A 121 19.52 7.37 -4.54
C TYR A 121 20.96 7.24 -4.03
N LEU A 122 21.16 6.53 -2.91
CA LEU A 122 22.43 6.50 -2.17
C LEU A 122 23.42 5.43 -2.68
N ARG A 123 22.93 4.34 -3.28
CA ARG A 123 23.73 3.21 -3.79
C ARG A 123 24.72 2.58 -2.78
N TYR A 124 24.40 2.60 -1.48
CA TYR A 124 25.21 1.89 -0.48
C TYR A 124 24.97 0.37 -0.50
N GLU A 125 26.06 -0.41 -0.47
CA GLU A 125 26.01 -1.88 -0.48
C GLU A 125 25.26 -2.46 0.72
N ILE A 126 25.45 -1.90 1.92
CA ILE A 126 24.76 -2.35 3.15
C ILE A 126 23.23 -2.31 2.97
N ILE A 127 22.73 -1.27 2.30
CA ILE A 127 21.28 -1.10 2.06
C ILE A 127 20.78 -2.18 1.09
N SER A 128 21.60 -2.58 0.11
CA SER A 128 21.24 -3.62 -0.86
C SER A 128 21.00 -4.99 -0.18
N ASN A 129 21.80 -5.34 0.82
CA ASN A 129 21.64 -6.60 1.55
C ASN A 129 20.34 -6.61 2.37
N ILE A 130 20.06 -5.51 3.07
CA ILE A 130 18.84 -5.33 3.87
C ILE A 130 17.58 -5.39 2.98
N ILE A 131 17.62 -4.81 1.78
CA ILE A 131 16.48 -4.79 0.86
C ILE A 131 16.01 -6.19 0.49
N ASN A 132 16.94 -7.10 0.19
CA ASN A 132 16.57 -8.46 -0.18
C ASN A 132 15.82 -9.17 0.95
N GLU A 133 16.30 -9.03 2.20
CA GLU A 133 15.62 -9.56 3.38
C GLU A 133 14.23 -8.94 3.58
N MET A 134 14.12 -7.62 3.38
CA MET A 134 12.84 -6.91 3.44
C MET A 134 11.86 -7.41 2.37
N PHE A 135 12.30 -7.73 1.16
CA PHE A 135 11.42 -8.30 0.14
C PHE A 135 10.80 -9.63 0.58
N PHE A 136 11.59 -10.52 1.18
CA PHE A 136 11.08 -11.79 1.69
C PHE A 136 10.12 -11.56 2.86
N LEU A 137 10.52 -10.76 3.84
CA LEU A 137 9.70 -10.46 5.02
C LEU A 137 8.35 -9.88 4.62
N THR A 138 8.36 -8.84 3.78
CA THR A 138 7.15 -8.17 3.31
C THR A 138 6.27 -9.10 2.49
N SER A 139 6.84 -9.98 1.67
CA SER A 139 6.08 -10.98 0.91
C SER A 139 5.39 -12.01 1.81
N ILE A 140 6.07 -12.46 2.87
CA ILE A 140 5.49 -13.39 3.85
C ILE A 140 4.30 -12.75 4.56
N PHE A 141 4.45 -11.49 5.03
CA PHE A 141 3.36 -10.77 5.68
C PHE A 141 2.22 -10.44 4.70
N ALA A 142 2.52 -10.13 3.44
CA ALA A 142 1.52 -9.92 2.41
C ALA A 142 0.70 -11.18 2.17
N ALA A 143 1.35 -12.32 1.93
CA ALA A 143 0.69 -13.61 1.76
C ALA A 143 -0.13 -14.01 3.01
N GLY A 144 0.44 -13.87 4.20
CA GLY A 144 -0.25 -14.14 5.46
C GLY A 144 -1.48 -13.25 5.65
N SER A 145 -1.39 -11.97 5.31
CA SER A 145 -2.52 -11.04 5.39
C SER A 145 -3.64 -11.39 4.40
N LEU A 146 -3.30 -11.92 3.23
CA LEU A 146 -4.28 -12.38 2.24
C LEU A 146 -5.03 -13.60 2.75
N VAL A 147 -4.33 -14.60 3.30
CA VAL A 147 -4.95 -15.81 3.89
C VAL A 147 -5.86 -15.42 5.05
N ASP A 148 -5.39 -14.54 5.92
CA ASP A 148 -6.14 -14.00 7.05
C ASP A 148 -7.44 -13.32 6.57
N TYR A 149 -7.36 -12.54 5.49
CA TYR A 149 -8.51 -11.87 4.89
C TYR A 149 -9.51 -12.85 4.26
N ILE A 150 -9.04 -13.84 3.48
CA ILE A 150 -9.90 -14.86 2.86
C ILE A 150 -10.67 -15.65 3.94
N GLY A 151 -9.99 -16.03 5.02
CA GLY A 151 -10.63 -16.73 6.14
C GLY A 151 -11.72 -15.89 6.83
N TYR A 152 -11.54 -14.56 6.89
CA TYR A 152 -12.56 -13.64 7.39
C TYR A 152 -13.75 -13.53 6.45
N ALA A 153 -13.50 -13.29 5.17
CA ALA A 153 -14.54 -13.17 4.15
C ALA A 153 -15.40 -14.43 4.12
N ARG A 154 -14.78 -15.63 4.13
CA ARG A 154 -15.49 -16.91 4.17
C ARG A 154 -16.43 -17.03 5.37
N LYS A 155 -16.01 -16.58 6.57
CA LYS A 155 -16.87 -16.60 7.77
C LYS A 155 -18.08 -15.66 7.67
N ILE A 156 -17.99 -14.60 6.88
CA ILE A 156 -19.11 -13.69 6.62
C ILE A 156 -20.09 -14.32 5.64
N PHE A 157 -19.61 -14.90 4.53
CA PHE A 157 -20.48 -15.52 3.51
C PHE A 157 -21.19 -16.79 3.98
N LEU A 158 -20.63 -17.51 4.96
CA LEU A 158 -21.23 -18.73 5.51
C LEU A 158 -22.18 -18.47 6.69
N LYS A 159 -22.39 -17.22 7.09
CA LYS A 159 -23.40 -16.80 8.07
C LYS A 159 -24.61 -16.23 7.36
#